data_AF-A0AAJ1ZX54-F1
#
_entry.id   AF-A0AAJ1ZX54-F1
#
_cell.length_a   1.000
_cell.length_b   1.000
_cell.length_c   1.000
_cell.angle_alpha   90.00
_cell.angle_beta   90.00
_cell.angle_gamma   90.00
#
_symmetry.space_group_name_H-M   'P 1'
#
loop_
_entity.id
_entity.type
_entity.pdbx_description
1 polymer ?
#
loop_
_entity_poly.entity_id
_entity_poly.type
_entity_poly.pdbx_seq_one_letter_code
_entity_poly.pdbx_strand_id
1 'polypeptide(L)'
;MTQRIALTIPLSRIDGKPDNGALYVIATIVERGFRCISAEVSELAHGAGIERTLRLVCAPPHRDRARWISALARALQVLSADADIDEARALASA
;
A
#
# COMPACT_ATOMS: atom_id res chain seq x y z
N MET A 1 11.19 -0.98 -24.19
CA MET A 1 10.04 -0.52 -23.36
C MET A 1 10.23 -0.96 -21.92
N THR A 2 10.15 -0.03 -20.98
CA THR A 2 10.13 -0.33 -19.54
C THR A 2 8.68 -0.60 -19.13
N GLN A 3 8.42 -1.77 -18.56
CA GLN A 3 7.08 -2.13 -18.07
C GLN A 3 6.64 -1.12 -16.99
N ARG A 4 5.34 -0.82 -16.93
CA ARG A 4 4.75 0.00 -15.88
C ARG A 4 3.61 -0.77 -15.25
N ILE A 5 3.44 -0.58 -13.95
CA ILE A 5 2.29 -1.06 -13.20
C ILE A 5 1.61 0.13 -12.52
N ALA A 6 0.29 0.08 -12.42
CA ALA A 6 -0.52 1.03 -11.70
C ALA A 6 -1.19 0.31 -10.54
N LEU A 7 -1.09 0.89 -9.35
CA LEU A 7 -1.64 0.38 -8.11
C LEU A 7 -2.60 1.42 -7.56
N THR A 8 -3.77 0.97 -7.11
CA THR A 8 -4.74 1.79 -6.38
C THR A 8 -4.83 1.22 -4.98
N ILE A 9 -4.38 2.00 -4.00
CA ILE A 9 -4.18 1.53 -2.63
C ILE A 9 -5.02 2.43 -1.71
N PRO A 10 -6.03 1.90 -1.01
CA PRO A 10 -6.72 2.67 0.04
C PRO A 10 -5.72 2.99 1.15
N LEU A 11 -5.66 4.25 1.57
CA LEU A 11 -4.82 4.70 2.68
C LEU A 11 -5.58 4.65 4.00
N SER A 12 -6.90 4.89 3.92
CA SER A 12 -7.84 4.83 5.03
C SER A 12 -7.89 3.44 5.63
N ARG A 13 -7.62 3.35 6.93
CA ARG A 13 -7.84 2.13 7.69
C ARG A 13 -9.29 2.08 8.15
N ILE A 14 -9.90 0.90 8.05
CA ILE A 14 -11.27 0.62 8.49
C ILE A 14 -11.41 0.55 10.02
N ASP A 15 -10.30 0.59 10.77
CA ASP A 15 -10.24 0.44 12.24
C ASP A 15 -10.08 1.77 13.00
N GLY A 16 -10.13 2.92 12.30
CA GLY A 16 -9.99 4.25 12.92
C GLY A 16 -8.58 4.65 13.34
N LYS A 17 -7.56 3.84 13.00
CA LYS A 17 -6.15 4.14 13.27
C LYS A 17 -5.55 5.08 12.21
N PRO A 18 -4.38 5.72 12.50
CA PRO A 18 -3.73 6.62 11.54
C PRO A 18 -3.50 5.93 10.19
N ASP A 19 -3.77 6.68 9.10
CA ASP A 19 -3.53 6.26 7.72
C ASP A 19 -2.16 5.58 7.59
N ASN A 20 -2.06 4.52 6.78
CA ASN A 20 -0.77 3.92 6.43
C ASN A 20 0.22 4.96 5.90
N GLY A 21 -0.27 6.12 5.41
CA GLY A 21 0.53 7.23 4.94
C GLY A 21 1.08 6.93 3.54
N ALA A 22 0.78 7.81 2.58
CA ALA A 22 1.20 7.61 1.20
C ALA A 22 2.72 7.38 1.07
N LEU A 23 3.53 8.08 1.88
CA LEU A 23 4.98 7.95 1.90
C LEU A 23 5.46 6.57 2.36
N TYR A 24 4.81 5.99 3.37
CA TYR A 24 5.15 4.65 3.84
C TYR A 24 4.85 3.60 2.77
N VAL A 25 3.66 3.67 2.15
CA VAL A 25 3.28 2.79 1.05
C VAL A 25 4.29 2.87 -0.10
N ILE A 26 4.68 4.09 -0.49
CA ILE A 26 5.68 4.30 -1.53
C ILE A 26 7.04 3.73 -1.10
N ALA A 27 7.49 3.96 0.14
CA ALA A 27 8.74 3.45 0.66
C ALA A 27 8.78 1.91 0.65
N THR A 28 7.75 1.24 1.16
CA THR A 28 7.68 -0.24 1.17
C THR A 28 7.76 -0.83 -0.24
N ILE A 29 7.15 -0.18 -1.22
CA ILE A 29 7.20 -0.59 -2.63
C ILE A 29 8.60 -0.35 -3.22
N VAL A 30 9.22 0.80 -2.92
CA VAL A 30 10.58 1.14 -3.36
C VAL A 30 11.63 0.20 -2.78
N GLU A 31 11.51 -0.19 -1.51
CA GLU A 31 12.39 -1.16 -0.85
C GLU A 31 12.38 -2.54 -1.52
N ARG A 32 11.33 -2.87 -2.28
CA ARG A 32 11.24 -4.11 -3.09
C ARG A 32 11.78 -3.93 -4.51
N GLY A 33 12.44 -2.81 -4.79
CA GLY A 33 13.11 -2.52 -6.06
C GLY A 33 12.20 -1.89 -7.12
N PHE A 34 10.97 -1.51 -6.78
CA PHE A 34 10.11 -0.77 -7.70
C PHE A 34 10.55 0.70 -7.77
N ARG A 35 10.67 1.23 -8.98
CA ARG A 35 10.95 2.66 -9.16
C ARG A 35 9.63 3.42 -9.28
N CYS A 36 9.35 4.31 -8.34
CA CYS A 36 8.22 5.22 -8.42
C CYS A 36 8.34 6.13 -9.67
N ILE A 37 7.26 6.24 -10.45
CA ILE A 37 7.16 7.14 -11.61
C ILE A 37 6.25 8.31 -11.27
N SER A 38 5.08 8.03 -10.67
CA SER A 38 4.15 9.05 -10.22
C SER A 38 3.32 8.51 -9.07
N ALA A 39 2.95 9.39 -8.14
CA ALA A 39 2.09 9.08 -7.02
C ALA A 39 1.09 10.23 -6.84
N GLU A 40 -0.18 9.90 -6.68
CA GLU A 40 -1.27 10.86 -6.50
C GLU A 40 -2.18 10.37 -5.38
N VAL A 41 -2.47 11.23 -4.42
CA VAL A 41 -3.47 10.96 -3.38
C VAL A 41 -4.75 11.67 -3.76
N SER A 42 -5.84 10.90 -3.84
CA SER A 42 -7.18 11.43 -4.01
C SER A 42 -7.96 11.28 -2.71
N GLU A 43 -8.72 12.31 -2.35
CA GLU A 43 -9.57 12.33 -1.16
C GLU A 43 -11.04 12.35 -1.58
N LEU A 44 -11.86 11.55 -0.92
CA LEU A 44 -13.31 11.53 -1.07
C LEU A 44 -13.94 11.80 0.29
N ALA A 45 -14.56 12.96 0.45
CA ALA A 45 -15.34 13.30 1.64
C ALA A 45 -16.77 12.77 1.49
N HIS A 46 -17.26 12.04 2.50
CA HIS A 46 -18.63 11.57 2.60
C HIS A 46 -19.16 11.69 4.03
N GLY A 47 -20.43 11.34 4.26
CA GLY A 47 -21.10 11.55 5.56
C GLY A 47 -20.46 10.84 6.76
N ALA A 48 -19.52 9.92 6.56
CA ALA A 48 -18.83 9.21 7.65
C ALA A 48 -17.33 9.58 7.79
N GLY A 49 -16.80 10.47 6.94
CA GLY A 49 -15.41 10.89 7.02
C GLY A 49 -14.76 11.22 5.67
N ILE A 50 -13.43 11.23 5.67
CA ILE A 50 -12.60 11.41 4.48
C ILE A 50 -11.93 10.08 4.18
N GLU A 51 -12.21 9.51 3.02
CA GLU A 51 -11.48 8.38 2.47
C GLU A 51 -10.35 8.87 1.58
N ARG A 52 -9.15 8.29 1.73
CA ARG A 52 -7.97 8.60 0.94
C ARG A 52 -7.53 7.39 0.14
N THR A 53 -7.22 7.61 -1.13
CA THR A 53 -6.69 6.58 -2.02
C THR A 53 -5.39 7.06 -2.65
N LEU A 54 -4.36 6.22 -2.62
CA LEU A 54 -3.11 6.43 -3.35
C LEU A 54 -3.18 5.72 -4.70
N ARG A 55 -3.02 6.50 -5.77
CA ARG A 55 -2.71 5.99 -7.11
C ARG A 55 -1.21 6.05 -7.34
N LEU A 56 -0.57 4.89 -7.41
CA LEU A 56 0.87 4.75 -7.59
C LEU A 56 1.19 4.11 -8.95
N VAL A 57 1.99 4.78 -9.76
CA VAL A 57 2.57 4.21 -10.98
C VAL A 57 4.05 3.95 -10.75
N CYS A 58 4.49 2.73 -10.99
CA CYS A 58 5.90 2.35 -10.82
C CYS A 58 6.40 1.43 -11.93
N ALA A 59 7.73 1.37 -12.06
CA ALA A 59 8.42 0.41 -12.91
C ALA A 59 8.92 -0.77 -12.05
N PRO A 60 8.68 -2.03 -12.46
CA PRO A 60 9.17 -3.19 -11.73
C PRO A 60 10.70 -3.35 -11.89
N PRO A 61 11.36 -4.00 -10.93
CA PRO A 61 12.82 -4.21 -10.93
C PRO A 61 13.32 -5.15 -12.05
N HIS A 62 12.43 -5.98 -12.61
CA HIS A 62 12.76 -6.92 -13.69
C HIS A 62 11.61 -7.01 -14.69
N ARG A 63 11.88 -7.50 -15.92
CA ARG A 63 10.83 -7.76 -16.91
C ARG A 63 10.01 -9.02 -16.62
N ASP A 64 10.52 -9.89 -15.77
CA ASP A 64 9.89 -11.17 -15.45
C ASP A 64 8.79 -10.96 -14.42
N ARG A 65 7.55 -11.18 -14.85
CA ARG A 65 6.34 -10.97 -14.05
C ARG A 65 6.27 -11.89 -12.85
N ALA A 66 6.66 -13.15 -12.99
CA ALA A 66 6.57 -14.10 -11.87
C ALA A 66 7.42 -13.63 -10.67
N ARG A 67 8.58 -13.03 -10.97
CA ARG A 67 9.51 -12.50 -9.96
C ARG A 67 8.98 -11.23 -9.28
N TRP A 68 8.57 -10.22 -10.07
CA TRP A 68 8.15 -8.96 -9.45
C TRP A 68 6.74 -9.00 -8.86
N ILE A 69 5.83 -9.86 -9.35
CA ILE A 69 4.50 -10.06 -8.73
C ILE A 69 4.66 -10.60 -7.31
N SER A 70 5.56 -11.56 -7.11
CA SER A 70 5.82 -12.12 -5.77
C SER A 70 6.39 -11.07 -4.82
N ALA A 71 7.29 -10.21 -5.30
CA ALA A 71 7.84 -9.10 -4.51
C ALA A 71 6.77 -8.06 -4.16
N LEU A 72 5.89 -7.74 -5.10
CA LEU A 72 4.75 -6.84 -4.89
C LEU A 72 3.76 -7.41 -3.88
N ALA A 73 3.41 -8.70 -4.00
CA ALA A 73 2.52 -9.38 -3.06
C ALA A 73 3.06 -9.32 -1.63
N ARG A 74 4.36 -9.55 -1.43
CA ARG A 74 5.01 -9.40 -0.11
C ARG A 74 4.98 -7.97 0.40
N ALA A 75 5.15 -6.97 -0.47
CA ALA A 75 5.04 -5.56 -0.08
C ALA A 75 3.63 -5.24 0.43
N LEU A 76 2.61 -5.67 -0.31
CA LEU A 76 1.21 -5.47 0.05
C LEU A 76 0.85 -6.22 1.34
N GLN A 77 1.39 -7.43 1.55
CA GLN A 77 1.21 -8.16 2.81
C GLN A 77 1.78 -7.41 4.02
N VAL A 78 2.94 -6.75 3.91
CA VAL A 78 3.49 -5.92 4.99
C VAL A 78 2.55 -4.74 5.28
N LEU A 79 2.10 -4.05 4.23
CA LEU A 79 1.16 -2.93 4.33
C LEU A 79 -0.21 -3.35 4.91
N SER A 80 -0.59 -4.61 4.76
CA SER A 80 -1.79 -5.18 5.37
C SER A 80 -1.54 -5.72 6.79
N ALA A 81 -0.36 -6.24 7.12
CA ALA A 81 -0.07 -6.82 8.44
C ALA A 81 -0.03 -5.76 9.55
N ASP A 82 0.41 -4.54 9.23
CA ASP A 82 0.30 -3.40 10.16
C ASP A 82 -1.17 -3.01 10.44
N ALA A 83 -2.14 -3.54 9.67
CA ALA A 83 -3.57 -3.38 9.96
C ALA A 83 -4.02 -4.23 11.16
N ASP A 84 -3.50 -5.45 11.32
CA ASP A 84 -4.07 -6.50 12.19
C ASP A 84 -3.42 -6.66 13.58
N ILE A 85 -2.24 -6.08 13.83
CA ILE A 85 -1.47 -6.42 15.04
C ILE A 85 -2.08 -5.87 16.34
N ASP A 86 -2.81 -4.75 16.34
CA ASP A 86 -3.41 -4.28 17.61
C ASP A 86 -4.71 -5.02 17.99
N GLU A 87 -5.47 -5.51 17.01
CA GLU A 87 -6.75 -6.19 17.29
C GLU A 87 -6.52 -7.63 17.75
N ALA A 88 -5.62 -8.36 17.10
CA ALA A 88 -5.25 -9.73 17.49
C ALA A 88 -4.57 -9.79 18.88
N ARG A 89 -3.83 -8.76 19.28
CA ARG A 89 -3.15 -8.71 20.58
C ARG A 89 -4.11 -8.36 21.73
N ALA A 90 -5.09 -7.49 21.49
CA ALA A 90 -6.13 -7.17 22.47
C ALA A 90 -7.03 -8.38 22.78
N LEU A 91 -7.39 -9.17 21.75
CA LEU A 91 -8.17 -10.41 21.89
C LEU A 91 -7.40 -11.56 22.55
N ALA A 92 -6.08 -11.59 22.44
CA ALA A 92 -5.24 -12.61 23.07
C ALA A 92 -4.87 -12.31 24.54
N SER A 93 -5.20 -11.10 25.03
CA SER A 93 -4.96 -10.66 26.41
C SER A 93 -6.24 -10.42 27.23
N ALA A 94 -7.41 -10.71 26.66
CA ALA A 94 -8.72 -10.72 27.31
C ALA A 94 -9.14 -12.17 27.63
#